data_AF-A0A0D1M247-F1
#
_entry.id   AF-A0A0D1M247-F1
#
_cell.length_a   1.000
_cell.length_b   1.000
_cell.length_c   1.000
_cell.angle_alpha   90.00
_cell.angle_beta   90.00
_cell.angle_gamma   90.00
#
_symmetry.space_group_name_H-M   'P 1'
#
loop_
_entity.id
_entity.type
_entity.pdbx_description
1 polymer ?
#
loop_
_entity_poly.entity_id
_entity_poly.type
_entity_poly.pdbx_seq_one_letter_code
_entity_poly.pdbx_strand_id
1 'polypeptide(L)'
;MGKVEARWLRAVAEMRRCHVEVAAFDEFNRAARRPTMSRPIAMAIREHLVDEGVAAVAFVGTADAAVVLGQCEDILDRLEDEIDLSPLAWHEQEDRELLFAFLRDVDAELQGNGLLAASSGLGDEVTAKGLCEASKGRLRPLMGIIRGAMALSMRRDGASITADDLRQSIDAYSLRVDFIGRNEFS
;
A
#
# COMPACT_ATOMS: atom_id res chain seq x y z
N MET A 1 -4.35 -19.66 29.79
CA MET A 1 -3.12 -18.85 29.79
C MET A 1 -1.98 -19.43 28.94
N GLY A 2 -1.59 -20.71 29.05
CA GLY A 2 -0.32 -21.20 28.45
C GLY A 2 -0.14 -21.33 26.93
N LYS A 3 -1.14 -21.09 26.06
CA LYS A 3 -0.96 -21.24 24.59
C LYS A 3 -0.51 -19.96 23.88
N VAL A 4 -0.84 -18.79 24.40
CA VAL A 4 -0.51 -17.49 23.78
C VAL A 4 0.92 -17.08 24.12
N GLU A 5 1.29 -17.22 25.38
CA GLU A 5 2.65 -16.98 25.87
C GLU A 5 3.68 -17.89 25.18
N ALA A 6 3.34 -19.17 24.99
CA ALA A 6 4.16 -20.10 24.21
C ALA A 6 4.27 -19.73 22.70
N ARG A 7 3.38 -18.89 22.17
CA ARG A 7 3.50 -18.37 20.79
C ARG A 7 4.46 -17.19 20.75
N TRP A 8 4.35 -16.25 21.70
CA TRP A 8 5.27 -15.11 21.80
C TRP A 8 6.71 -15.56 22.02
N LEU A 9 6.94 -16.49 22.96
CA LEU A 9 8.29 -17.04 23.20
C LEU A 9 8.93 -17.63 21.93
N ARG A 10 8.14 -18.36 21.13
CA ARG A 10 8.62 -18.93 19.87
C ARG A 10 8.87 -17.85 18.81
N ALA A 11 7.98 -16.87 18.69
CA ALA A 11 8.13 -15.77 17.75
C ALA A 11 9.37 -14.94 18.08
N VAL A 12 9.56 -14.57 19.35
CA VAL A 12 10.73 -13.80 19.82
C VAL A 12 12.02 -14.58 19.63
N ALA A 13 12.05 -15.87 19.97
CA ALA A 13 13.23 -16.71 19.76
C ALA A 13 13.63 -16.76 18.28
N GLU A 14 12.65 -16.89 17.38
CA GLU A 14 12.88 -16.92 15.94
C GLU A 14 13.31 -15.55 15.40
N MET A 15 12.70 -14.45 15.85
CA MET A 15 13.10 -13.09 15.49
C MET A 15 14.55 -12.82 15.88
N ARG A 16 14.95 -13.19 17.10
CA ARG A 16 16.35 -13.08 17.55
C ARG A 16 17.30 -13.94 16.71
N ARG A 17 16.91 -15.18 16.40
CA ARG A 17 17.70 -16.10 15.57
C ARG A 17 17.92 -15.55 14.15
N CYS A 18 16.92 -14.89 13.60
CA CYS A 18 16.95 -14.30 12.27
C CYS A 18 17.49 -12.87 12.23
N HIS A 19 17.92 -12.31 13.37
CA HIS A 19 18.35 -10.92 13.49
C HIS A 19 17.34 -9.92 12.91
N VAL A 20 16.06 -10.11 13.25
CA VAL A 20 15.00 -9.20 12.81
C VAL A 20 15.22 -7.82 13.41
N GLU A 21 15.36 -6.80 12.56
CA GLU A 21 15.53 -5.40 12.98
C GLU A 21 14.19 -4.65 13.05
N VAL A 22 13.20 -5.07 12.25
CA VAL A 22 11.87 -4.45 12.20
C VAL A 22 10.77 -5.51 12.21
N ALA A 23 9.80 -5.36 13.11
CA ALA A 23 8.56 -6.13 13.16
C ALA A 23 7.38 -5.24 12.74
N ALA A 24 6.80 -5.52 11.57
CA ALA A 24 5.64 -4.81 11.05
C ALA A 24 4.33 -5.56 11.37
N PHE A 25 3.38 -4.85 11.96
CA PHE A 25 2.02 -5.33 12.21
C PHE A 25 1.06 -4.71 11.19
N ASP A 26 0.84 -5.43 10.10
CA ASP A 26 -0.09 -5.02 9.04
C ASP A 26 -1.56 -5.21 9.44
N GLU A 27 -2.42 -4.37 8.88
CA GLU A 27 -3.85 -4.26 9.19
C GLU A 27 -4.14 -4.15 10.70
N PHE A 28 -3.31 -3.40 11.43
CA PHE A 28 -3.39 -3.30 12.90
C PHE A 28 -4.73 -2.74 13.38
N ASN A 29 -5.39 -1.93 12.54
CA ASN A 29 -6.76 -1.46 12.74
C ASN A 29 -7.78 -2.61 12.94
N ARG A 30 -7.49 -3.84 12.50
CA ARG A 30 -8.35 -5.01 12.79
C ARG A 30 -8.44 -5.32 14.28
N ALA A 31 -7.42 -4.97 15.07
CA ALA A 31 -7.47 -5.14 16.52
C ALA A 31 -8.59 -4.27 17.13
N ALA A 32 -8.88 -3.08 16.59
CA ALA A 32 -9.96 -2.21 17.04
C ALA A 32 -11.35 -2.87 16.96
N ARG A 33 -11.54 -3.82 16.03
CA ARG A 33 -12.79 -4.58 15.88
C ARG A 33 -13.03 -5.58 17.01
N ARG A 34 -12.06 -5.76 17.92
CA ARG A 34 -12.15 -6.65 19.08
C ARG A 34 -11.92 -5.85 20.36
N PRO A 35 -12.92 -5.09 20.85
CA PRO A 35 -12.74 -4.12 21.93
C PRO A 35 -12.15 -4.71 23.22
N THR A 36 -12.48 -5.96 23.53
CA THR A 36 -11.96 -6.67 24.71
C THR A 36 -10.53 -7.19 24.56
N MET A 37 -10.01 -7.26 23.32
CA MET A 37 -8.69 -7.78 23.00
C MET A 37 -7.71 -6.71 22.53
N SER A 38 -8.19 -5.52 22.13
CA SER A 38 -7.36 -4.39 21.69
C SER A 38 -6.22 -4.09 22.68
N ARG A 39 -6.55 -3.79 23.94
CA ARG A 39 -5.54 -3.53 24.99
C ARG A 39 -4.62 -4.72 25.27
N PRO A 40 -5.11 -5.97 25.47
CA PRO A 40 -4.24 -7.13 25.61
C PRO A 40 -3.26 -7.33 24.43
N ILE A 41 -3.69 -7.06 23.19
CA ILE A 41 -2.83 -7.16 22.01
C ILE A 41 -1.72 -6.10 22.07
N ALA A 42 -2.08 -4.84 22.31
CA ALA A 42 -1.11 -3.75 22.43
C ALA A 42 -0.09 -4.03 23.54
N MET A 43 -0.56 -4.40 24.74
CA MET A 43 0.31 -4.73 25.87
C MET A 43 1.26 -5.88 25.56
N ALA A 44 0.79 -6.95 24.92
CA ALA A 44 1.67 -8.08 24.58
C ALA A 44 2.76 -7.69 23.57
N ILE A 45 2.45 -6.82 22.61
CA ILE A 45 3.45 -6.29 21.66
C ILE A 45 4.49 -5.45 22.40
N ARG A 46 4.04 -4.56 23.30
CA ARG A 46 4.94 -3.77 24.14
C ARG A 46 5.86 -4.67 24.95
N GLU A 47 5.30 -5.57 25.75
CA GLU A 47 6.03 -6.42 26.70
C GLU A 47 7.04 -7.32 25.99
N HIS A 48 6.65 -7.98 24.89
CA HIS A 48 7.50 -8.98 24.25
C HIS A 48 8.45 -8.45 23.18
N LEU A 49 8.20 -7.27 22.60
CA LEU A 49 9.03 -6.72 21.54
C LEU A 49 9.71 -5.41 21.93
N VAL A 50 8.94 -4.46 22.45
CA VAL A 50 9.40 -3.08 22.68
C VAL A 50 10.19 -2.97 23.99
N ASP A 51 9.72 -3.60 25.06
CA ASP A 51 10.38 -3.60 26.38
C ASP A 51 11.61 -4.54 26.38
N GLU A 52 11.50 -5.68 25.70
CA GLU A 52 12.61 -6.63 25.52
C GLU A 52 13.65 -6.19 24.47
N GLY A 53 13.41 -5.08 23.76
CA GLY A 53 14.34 -4.55 22.74
C GLY A 53 14.62 -5.54 21.60
N VAL A 54 13.60 -6.31 21.18
CA VAL A 54 13.77 -7.38 20.18
C VAL A 54 13.94 -6.83 18.77
N ALA A 55 13.12 -5.84 18.40
CA ALA A 55 13.12 -5.19 17.09
C ALA A 55 12.39 -3.83 17.19
N ALA A 56 12.63 -2.93 16.24
CA ALA A 56 11.78 -1.78 16.04
C ALA A 56 10.38 -2.25 15.60
N VAL A 57 9.32 -1.59 16.07
CA VAL A 57 7.94 -2.00 15.80
C VAL A 57 7.25 -0.96 14.92
N ALA A 58 6.72 -1.39 13.79
CA ALA A 58 5.92 -0.57 12.89
C ALA A 58 4.46 -1.05 12.92
N PHE A 59 3.52 -0.13 13.17
CA PHE A 59 2.09 -0.42 13.06
C PHE A 59 1.56 0.13 11.75
N VAL A 60 1.01 -0.75 10.90
CA VAL A 60 0.47 -0.37 9.59
C VAL A 60 -1.03 -0.63 9.59
N GLY A 61 -1.82 0.37 9.22
CA GLY A 61 -3.28 0.26 9.23
C GLY A 61 -3.98 1.55 8.86
N THR A 62 -5.31 1.55 9.00
CA THR A 62 -6.11 2.77 8.90
C THR A 62 -6.02 3.59 10.19
N ALA A 63 -6.55 4.82 10.18
CA ALA A 63 -6.66 5.68 11.35
C ALA A 63 -7.33 4.99 12.57
N ASP A 64 -8.16 3.95 12.36
CA ASP A 64 -8.75 3.17 13.46
C ASP A 64 -7.70 2.42 14.31
N ALA A 65 -6.48 2.23 13.80
CA ALA A 65 -5.35 1.69 14.57
C ALA A 65 -5.02 2.58 15.78
N ALA A 66 -5.20 3.90 15.66
CA ALA A 66 -4.98 4.84 16.75
C ALA A 66 -5.89 4.55 17.96
N VAL A 67 -7.09 3.99 17.73
CA VAL A 67 -8.00 3.58 18.81
C VAL A 67 -7.39 2.46 19.66
N VAL A 68 -6.62 1.56 19.06
CA VAL A 68 -5.96 0.44 19.77
C VAL A 68 -4.75 0.96 20.54
N LEU A 69 -3.93 1.79 19.90
CA LEU A 69 -2.74 2.39 20.50
C LEU A 69 -3.11 3.32 21.67
N GLY A 70 -4.21 4.06 21.53
CA GLY A 70 -4.82 4.88 22.59
C GLY A 70 -5.20 4.13 23.87
N GLN A 71 -5.25 2.80 23.85
CA GLN A 71 -5.50 2.01 25.05
C GLN A 71 -4.21 1.61 25.81
N CYS A 72 -3.05 2.00 25.29
CA CYS A 72 -1.72 1.72 25.86
C CYS A 72 -0.83 2.97 25.72
N GLU A 73 -0.94 3.89 26.69
CA GLU A 73 -0.18 5.16 26.72
C GLU A 73 1.33 4.94 26.57
N ASP A 74 1.88 3.89 27.20
CA ASP A 74 3.31 3.55 27.11
C ASP A 74 3.83 3.25 25.68
N ILE A 75 2.95 2.79 24.77
CA ILE A 75 3.33 2.59 23.36
C ILE A 75 3.25 3.91 22.61
N LEU A 76 2.20 4.70 22.87
CA LEU A 76 2.02 6.00 22.23
C LEU A 76 3.21 6.93 22.51
N ASP A 77 3.70 6.96 23.75
CA ASP A 77 4.85 7.78 24.13
C ASP A 77 6.16 7.38 23.44
N ARG A 78 6.19 6.21 22.78
CA ARG A 78 7.37 5.66 22.08
C ARG A 78 7.20 5.64 20.57
N LEU A 79 6.09 6.15 20.03
CA LEU A 79 5.92 6.32 18.59
C LEU A 79 6.60 7.62 18.17
N GLU A 80 7.73 7.49 17.49
CA GLU A 80 8.54 8.64 17.08
C GLU A 80 8.15 9.19 15.70
N ASP A 81 7.70 8.33 14.77
CA ASP A 81 7.40 8.71 13.38
C ASP A 81 6.00 8.25 12.94
N GLU A 82 5.23 9.15 12.32
CA GLU A 82 4.01 8.83 11.58
C GLU A 82 4.27 9.00 10.07
N ILE A 83 4.03 7.95 9.30
CA ILE A 83 4.12 7.99 7.84
C ILE A 83 2.70 8.00 7.30
N ASP A 84 2.33 9.07 6.59
CA ASP A 84 1.07 9.15 5.88
C ASP A 84 1.16 8.38 4.56
N LEU A 85 0.30 7.39 4.41
CA LEU A 85 0.11 6.60 3.17
C LEU A 85 -1.24 6.90 2.53
N SER A 86 -1.73 8.13 2.73
CA SER A 86 -2.96 8.63 2.11
C SER A 86 -2.89 8.55 0.58
N PRO A 87 -4.05 8.45 -0.09
CA PRO A 87 -4.08 8.46 -1.54
C PRO A 87 -3.45 9.73 -2.11
N LEU A 88 -2.71 9.58 -3.22
CA LEU A 88 -2.07 10.69 -3.91
C LEU A 88 -3.10 11.72 -4.38
N ALA A 89 -2.83 12.99 -4.11
CA ALA A 89 -3.64 14.13 -4.48
C ALA A 89 -3.03 14.87 -5.66
N TRP A 90 -3.67 14.84 -6.83
CA TRP A 90 -3.16 15.52 -8.04
C TRP A 90 -2.95 17.03 -7.86
N HIS A 91 -3.67 17.68 -6.94
CA HIS A 91 -3.50 19.11 -6.67
C HIS A 91 -2.23 19.43 -5.87
N GLU A 92 -1.68 18.44 -5.16
CA GLU A 92 -0.45 18.58 -4.40
C GLU A 92 0.76 18.41 -5.32
N GLN A 93 1.78 19.25 -5.15
CA GLN A 93 2.97 19.20 -6.00
C GLN A 93 3.84 17.97 -5.69
N GLU A 94 4.06 17.68 -4.41
CA GLU A 94 4.89 16.56 -3.97
C GLU A 94 4.31 15.21 -4.44
N ASP A 95 2.99 15.05 -4.36
CA ASP A 95 2.29 13.85 -4.85
C ASP A 95 2.39 13.70 -6.36
N ARG A 96 2.35 14.80 -7.13
CA ARG A 96 2.58 14.75 -8.58
C ARG A 96 3.99 14.30 -8.91
N GLU A 97 4.99 14.84 -8.21
CA GLU A 97 6.39 14.47 -8.40
C GLU A 97 6.63 12.99 -8.09
N LEU A 98 6.06 12.51 -6.96
CA LEU A 98 6.10 11.10 -6.57
C LEU A 98 5.41 10.20 -7.60
N LEU A 99 4.22 10.60 -8.07
CA LEU A 99 3.47 9.87 -9.09
C LEU A 99 4.23 9.78 -10.41
N PHE A 100 4.84 10.88 -10.87
CA PHE A 100 5.63 10.88 -12.10
C PHE A 100 6.83 9.96 -11.99
N ALA A 101 7.58 10.02 -10.88
CA ALA A 101 8.71 9.14 -10.64
C ALA A 101 8.25 7.67 -10.67
N PHE A 102 7.22 7.35 -9.90
CA PHE A 102 6.65 6.01 -9.84
C PHE A 102 6.20 5.48 -11.21
N LEU A 103 5.46 6.27 -11.99
CA LEU A 103 4.95 5.82 -13.29
C LEU A 103 6.06 5.68 -14.35
N ARG A 104 7.11 6.51 -14.28
CA ARG A 104 8.30 6.35 -15.12
C ARG A 104 9.05 5.08 -14.80
N ASP A 105 9.22 4.78 -13.51
CA ASP A 105 9.88 3.55 -13.07
C ASP A 105 9.07 2.32 -13.50
N VAL A 106 7.74 2.36 -13.37
CA VAL A 106 6.86 1.28 -13.88
C VAL A 106 7.01 1.11 -15.38
N ASP A 107 6.97 2.19 -16.17
CA ASP A 107 7.10 2.10 -17.63
C ASP A 107 8.49 1.57 -18.05
N ALA A 108 9.54 2.01 -17.36
CA ALA A 108 10.90 1.53 -17.54
C ALA A 108 11.04 0.04 -17.20
N GLU A 109 10.41 -0.43 -16.12
CA GLU A 109 10.39 -1.85 -15.75
C GLU A 109 9.59 -2.70 -16.75
N LEU A 110 8.46 -2.21 -17.27
CA LEU A 110 7.69 -2.91 -18.31
C LEU A 110 8.53 -3.12 -19.57
N GLN A 111 9.29 -2.10 -19.98
CA GLN A 111 10.20 -2.20 -21.12
C GLN A 111 11.43 -3.06 -20.81
N GLY A 112 12.06 -2.83 -19.65
CA GLY A 112 13.31 -3.50 -19.24
C GLY A 112 13.14 -5.01 -19.05
N ASN A 113 11.96 -5.46 -18.62
CA ASN A 113 11.62 -6.87 -18.51
C ASN A 113 11.08 -7.48 -19.84
N GLY A 114 11.06 -6.71 -20.93
CA GLY A 114 10.59 -7.17 -22.24
C GLY A 114 9.10 -7.47 -22.32
N LEU A 115 8.29 -6.92 -21.40
CA LEU A 115 6.83 -7.05 -21.43
C LEU A 115 6.21 -6.17 -22.52
N LEU A 116 6.84 -5.02 -22.80
CA LEU A 116 6.50 -4.10 -23.88
C LEU A 116 7.77 -3.76 -24.66
N ALA A 117 7.63 -3.57 -25.98
CA ALA A 117 8.77 -3.26 -26.85
C ALA A 117 9.15 -1.77 -26.82
N ALA A 118 8.24 -0.90 -26.38
CA ALA A 118 8.44 0.54 -26.30
C ALA A 118 7.82 1.12 -25.01
N SER A 119 8.34 2.28 -24.59
CA SER A 119 7.74 3.09 -23.52
C SER A 119 6.31 3.48 -23.88
N SER A 120 5.45 3.49 -22.87
CA SER A 120 4.03 3.81 -22.98
C SER A 120 3.69 5.24 -22.58
N GLY A 121 4.67 6.02 -22.10
CA GLY A 121 4.43 7.39 -21.65
C GLY A 121 3.55 7.47 -20.41
N LEU A 122 3.64 6.48 -19.50
CA LEU A 122 2.82 6.45 -18.29
C LEU A 122 3.09 7.66 -17.38
N GLY A 123 4.34 8.12 -17.34
CA GLY A 123 4.77 9.28 -16.56
C GLY A 123 4.57 10.64 -17.23
N ASP A 124 3.89 10.70 -18.39
CA ASP A 124 3.52 11.96 -19.02
C ASP A 124 2.38 12.64 -18.26
N GLU A 125 2.36 13.97 -18.24
CA GLU A 125 1.43 14.76 -17.40
C GLU A 125 -0.04 14.36 -17.60
N VAL A 126 -0.47 14.23 -18.86
CA VAL A 126 -1.85 13.88 -19.21
C VAL A 126 -2.20 12.46 -18.73
N THR A 127 -1.31 11.50 -18.98
CA THR A 127 -1.51 10.09 -18.63
C THR A 127 -1.52 9.90 -17.12
N ALA A 128 -0.54 10.49 -16.42
CA ALA A 128 -0.42 10.41 -14.97
C ALA A 128 -1.63 11.05 -14.28
N LYS A 129 -2.09 12.20 -14.76
CA LYS A 129 -3.30 12.85 -14.25
C LYS A 129 -4.51 11.93 -14.35
N GLY A 130 -4.78 11.40 -15.55
CA GLY A 130 -5.92 10.53 -15.77
C GLY A 130 -5.85 9.24 -14.95
N LEU A 131 -4.65 8.67 -14.76
CA LEU A 131 -4.43 7.52 -13.87
C LEU A 131 -4.68 7.88 -12.40
N CYS A 132 -4.22 9.04 -11.93
CA CYS A 132 -4.45 9.52 -10.57
C CYS A 132 -5.94 9.72 -10.30
N GLU A 133 -6.66 10.38 -11.20
CA GLU A 133 -8.08 10.68 -11.06
C GLU A 133 -8.92 9.39 -11.12
N ALA A 134 -8.67 8.51 -12.10
CA ALA A 134 -9.37 7.24 -12.23
C ALA A 134 -9.14 6.30 -11.03
N SER A 135 -7.95 6.34 -10.44
CA SER A 135 -7.60 5.53 -9.26
C SER A 135 -7.95 6.19 -7.92
N LYS A 136 -8.42 7.45 -7.93
CA LYS A 136 -8.57 8.31 -6.74
C LYS A 136 -7.27 8.36 -5.91
N GLY A 137 -6.12 8.42 -6.57
CA GLY A 137 -4.80 8.47 -5.93
C GLY A 137 -4.33 7.16 -5.29
N ARG A 138 -5.09 6.07 -5.41
CA ARG A 138 -4.79 4.82 -4.72
C ARG A 138 -3.92 3.91 -5.57
N LEU A 139 -2.79 3.46 -5.00
CA LEU A 139 -1.83 2.59 -5.69
C LEU A 139 -2.43 1.27 -6.21
N ARG A 140 -3.30 0.62 -5.43
CA ARG A 140 -3.89 -0.68 -5.82
C ARG A 140 -4.81 -0.55 -7.06
N PRO A 141 -5.80 0.37 -7.10
CA PRO A 141 -6.55 0.66 -8.32
C PRO A 141 -5.68 1.09 -9.48
N LEU A 142 -4.71 1.99 -9.26
CA LEU A 142 -3.77 2.44 -10.29
C LEU A 142 -3.05 1.27 -10.96
N MET A 143 -2.44 0.37 -10.17
CA MET A 143 -1.78 -0.84 -10.71
C MET A 143 -2.77 -1.86 -11.29
N GLY A 144 -4.04 -1.82 -10.88
CA GLY A 144 -5.10 -2.60 -11.50
C GLY A 144 -5.39 -2.14 -12.93
N ILE A 145 -5.50 -0.83 -13.12
CA ILE A 145 -5.71 -0.19 -14.42
C ILE A 145 -4.52 -0.46 -15.36
N ILE A 146 -3.28 -0.23 -14.90
CA ILE A 146 -2.08 -0.46 -15.73
C ILE A 146 -2.00 -1.92 -16.18
N ARG A 147 -2.25 -2.89 -15.27
CA ARG A 147 -2.26 -4.32 -15.64
C ARG A 147 -3.34 -4.68 -16.65
N GLY A 148 -4.53 -4.09 -16.53
CA GLY A 148 -5.61 -4.31 -17.50
C GLY A 148 -5.24 -3.74 -18.87
N ALA A 149 -4.69 -2.53 -18.91
CA ALA A 149 -4.25 -1.88 -20.15
C ALA A 149 -3.09 -2.64 -20.81
N MET A 150 -2.13 -3.13 -20.03
CA MET A 150 -1.06 -4.00 -20.53
C MET A 150 -1.64 -5.27 -21.18
N ALA A 151 -2.59 -5.93 -20.54
CA ALA A 151 -3.23 -7.12 -21.10
C ALA A 151 -3.99 -6.83 -22.41
N LEU A 152 -4.59 -5.65 -22.55
CA LEU A 152 -5.21 -5.20 -23.80
C LEU A 152 -4.18 -4.96 -24.89
N SER A 153 -3.08 -4.24 -24.58
CA SER A 153 -1.97 -4.01 -25.50
C SER A 153 -1.40 -5.33 -26.01
N MET A 154 -1.14 -6.30 -25.13
CA MET A 154 -0.61 -7.60 -25.52
C MET A 154 -1.57 -8.39 -26.43
N ARG A 155 -2.88 -8.30 -26.19
CA ARG A 155 -3.90 -8.99 -27.03
C ARG A 155 -3.96 -8.46 -28.46
N ARG A 156 -3.55 -7.21 -28.69
CA ARG A 156 -3.48 -6.59 -30.01
C ARG A 156 -2.05 -6.55 -30.58
N ASP A 157 -1.13 -7.32 -30.01
CA ASP A 157 0.30 -7.35 -30.37
C ASP A 157 0.94 -5.94 -30.35
N GLY A 158 0.51 -5.09 -29.40
CA GLY A 158 0.95 -3.71 -29.24
C GLY A 158 2.33 -3.60 -28.61
N ALA A 159 3.16 -2.72 -29.17
CA ALA A 159 4.51 -2.43 -28.66
C ALA A 159 4.51 -1.64 -27.34
N SER A 160 3.44 -0.89 -27.04
CA SER A 160 3.28 -0.06 -25.84
C SER A 160 1.80 0.07 -25.47
N ILE A 161 1.53 0.42 -24.21
CA ILE A 161 0.18 0.77 -23.74
C ILE A 161 -0.24 2.09 -24.40
N THR A 162 -1.45 2.12 -24.95
CA THR A 162 -2.05 3.31 -25.56
C THR A 162 -3.11 3.92 -24.66
N ALA A 163 -3.49 5.16 -24.96
CA ALA A 163 -4.62 5.83 -24.30
C ALA A 163 -5.92 5.02 -24.42
N ASP A 164 -6.15 4.31 -25.52
CA ASP A 164 -7.34 3.48 -25.70
C ASP A 164 -7.32 2.24 -24.80
N ASP A 165 -6.16 1.61 -24.61
CA ASP A 165 -6.01 0.49 -23.67
C ASP A 165 -6.28 0.94 -22.22
N LEU A 166 -5.78 2.13 -21.86
CA LEU A 166 -6.04 2.74 -20.55
C LEU A 166 -7.53 3.03 -20.37
N ARG A 167 -8.17 3.67 -21.35
CA ARG A 167 -9.60 3.99 -21.35
C ARG A 167 -10.44 2.72 -21.15
N GLN A 168 -10.21 1.69 -21.97
CA GLN A 168 -10.90 0.41 -21.86
C GLN A 168 -10.64 -0.28 -20.51
N SER A 169 -9.42 -0.19 -19.98
CA SER A 169 -9.11 -0.76 -18.68
C SER A 169 -9.78 0.00 -17.53
N ILE A 170 -9.90 1.33 -17.63
CA ILE A 170 -10.60 2.17 -16.65
C ILE A 170 -12.09 1.85 -16.68
N ASP A 171 -12.69 1.72 -17.86
CA ASP A 171 -14.10 1.31 -18.02
C ASP A 171 -14.33 -0.05 -17.38
N ALA A 172 -13.48 -1.04 -17.66
CA ALA A 172 -13.58 -2.38 -17.09
C ALA A 172 -13.39 -2.39 -15.57
N TYR A 173 -12.52 -1.53 -15.03
CA TYR A 173 -12.28 -1.42 -13.59
C TYR A 173 -13.47 -0.72 -12.88
N SER A 174 -14.01 0.33 -13.49
CA SER A 174 -15.20 1.07 -13.03
C SER A 174 -16.44 0.18 -12.95
N LEU A 175 -16.59 -0.75 -13.90
CA LEU A 175 -17.70 -1.71 -13.91
C LEU A 175 -17.56 -2.82 -12.87
N ARG A 176 -16.34 -3.10 -12.41
CA ARG A 176 -16.06 -4.16 -11.42
C ARG A 176 -16.11 -3.67 -9.98
N VAL A 177 -15.87 -2.38 -9.77
CA VAL A 177 -15.79 -1.75 -8.47
C VAL A 177 -16.58 -0.45 -8.59
N ASP A 178 -17.68 -0.27 -7.85
CA ASP A 178 -18.52 0.95 -7.76
C ASP A 178 -17.73 2.18 -7.23
N PHE A 179 -16.55 2.43 -7.77
CA PHE A 179 -15.47 3.14 -7.09
C PHE A 179 -14.80 4.22 -7.95
N ILE A 180 -15.12 4.34 -9.24
CA ILE A 180 -14.55 5.39 -10.10
C ILE A 180 -15.53 6.58 -10.19
N GLY A 181 -15.00 7.79 -9.99
CA GLY A 181 -15.79 9.04 -9.98
C GLY A 181 -16.16 9.53 -11.39
N ARG A 182 -15.31 9.27 -12.40
CA ARG A 182 -15.55 9.49 -13.83
C ARG A 182 -14.39 8.93 -14.68
N ASN A 183 -14.64 8.63 -15.95
CA ASN A 183 -13.59 8.33 -16.96
C ASN A 183 -13.19 9.66 -17.62
N GLU A 184 -11.92 10.05 -17.51
CA GLU A 184 -11.39 11.32 -18.05
C GLU A 184 -10.74 11.15 -19.44
N PHE A 185 -10.71 9.93 -19.97
CA PHE A 185 -10.21 9.62 -21.33
C PHE A 185 -11.34 9.47 -22.37
N SER A 186 -12.58 9.81 -21.99
CA SER A 186 -13.77 9.81 -22.86
C SER A 186 -13.96 11.12 -23.60
#